data_AF-A0A1S8NBL1-F1
#
_entry.id   AF-A0A1S8NBL1-F1
#
_cell.length_a   1.000
_cell.length_b   1.000
_cell.length_c   1.000
_cell.angle_alpha   90.00
_cell.angle_beta   90.00
_cell.angle_gamma   90.00
#
_symmetry.space_group_name_H-M   'P 1'
#
loop_
_entity.id
_entity.type
_entity.pdbx_description
1 polymer ?
#
loop_
_entity_poly.entity_id
_entity_poly.type
_entity_poly.pdbx_seq_one_letter_code
_entity_poly.pdbx_strand_id
1 'polypeptide(L)'
;MQISKKYQQEYELSCLRRRACSLLLDYFVWYLIYSIMVLIFYSKTYGMPEVSGNLSYYKDAFDTIIKTSRFSYIYLGIICAWEIVIPLLTNGQSITKKIFKIKVITRNNSKIRLLIRCMVKIMILNPYGVIAYTIGDLFNRLYINYISNMLSIIFIVSSILVFKYGESLHDKIAKTYISLI
;
A
#
# COMPACT_ATOMS: atom_id res chain seq x y z
N MET A 1 4.53 -39.74 -3.35
CA MET A 1 5.66 -39.10 -2.62
C MET A 1 5.07 -38.24 -1.51
N GLN A 2 5.04 -38.73 -0.26
CA GLN A 2 4.50 -37.97 0.87
C GLN A 2 5.57 -36.98 1.35
N ILE A 3 5.34 -35.69 1.12
CA ILE A 3 6.15 -34.62 1.69
C ILE A 3 6.00 -34.71 3.22
N SER A 4 7.10 -34.69 3.96
CA SER A 4 7.03 -34.77 5.43
C SER A 4 6.31 -33.53 5.98
N LYS A 5 5.50 -33.70 7.03
CA LYS A 5 4.77 -32.58 7.68
C LYS A 5 5.70 -31.43 8.09
N LYS A 6 6.94 -31.75 8.48
CA LYS A 6 7.97 -30.77 8.84
C LYS A 6 8.36 -29.89 7.65
N TYR A 7 8.58 -30.50 6.48
CA TYR A 7 8.92 -29.76 5.26
C TYR A 7 7.79 -28.82 4.82
N GLN A 8 6.55 -29.28 4.97
CA GLN A 8 5.37 -28.47 4.65
C GLN A 8 5.23 -27.25 5.59
N GLN A 9 5.48 -27.43 6.89
CA GLN A 9 5.50 -26.33 7.86
C GLN A 9 6.62 -25.32 7.58
N GLU A 10 7.83 -25.79 7.24
CA GLU A 10 8.95 -24.91 6.88
C GLU A 10 8.67 -24.11 5.59
N TYR A 11 8.03 -24.74 4.60
CA TYR A 11 7.61 -24.08 3.37
C TYR A 11 6.57 -22.98 3.63
N GLU A 12 5.55 -23.28 4.43
CA GLU A 12 4.51 -22.32 4.81
C GLU A 12 5.11 -21.14 5.58
N LEU A 13 5.98 -21.40 6.56
CA LEU A 13 6.66 -20.36 7.33
C LEU A 13 7.56 -19.47 6.47
N SER A 14 8.27 -20.06 5.51
CA SER A 14 9.10 -19.32 4.55
C SER A 14 8.24 -18.40 3.66
N CYS A 15 7.12 -18.91 3.14
CA CYS A 15 6.17 -18.13 2.35
C CYS A 15 5.60 -16.94 3.16
N LEU A 16 5.20 -17.20 4.41
CA LEU A 16 4.69 -16.19 5.34
C LEU A 16 5.68 -15.03 5.53
N ARG A 17 6.94 -15.36 5.84
CA ARG A 17 7.99 -14.35 6.07
C ARG A 17 8.24 -13.51 4.83
N ARG A 18 8.40 -14.14 3.67
CA ARG A 18 8.64 -13.44 2.40
C ARG A 18 7.48 -12.54 2.00
N ARG A 19 6.25 -12.98 2.25
CA ARG A 19 5.04 -12.19 2.05
C ARG A 19 5.02 -10.95 2.96
N ALA A 20 5.29 -11.12 4.25
CA ALA A 20 5.35 -10.00 5.19
C ALA A 20 6.43 -8.98 4.79
N CYS A 21 7.64 -9.45 4.43
CA CYS A 21 8.70 -8.59 3.93
C CYS A 21 8.32 -7.87 2.63
N SER A 22 7.67 -8.55 1.69
CA SER A 22 7.17 -7.92 0.46
C SER A 22 6.14 -6.83 0.74
N LEU A 23 5.26 -7.02 1.73
CA LEU A 23 4.27 -6.01 2.13
C LEU A 23 4.96 -4.78 2.76
N LEU A 24 5.92 -5.00 3.66
CA LEU A 24 6.69 -3.92 4.29
C LEU A 24 7.51 -3.13 3.26
N LEU A 25 8.12 -3.83 2.30
CA LEU A 25 8.88 -3.18 1.23
C LEU A 25 7.97 -2.39 0.28
N ASP A 26 6.80 -2.93 -0.08
CA ASP A 26 5.78 -2.18 -0.84
C ASP A 26 5.41 -0.88 -0.08
N TYR A 27 5.19 -0.97 1.24
CA TYR A 27 4.86 0.19 2.07
C TYR A 27 6.00 1.22 2.15
N PHE A 28 7.23 0.73 2.34
CA PHE A 28 8.42 1.59 2.37
C PHE A 28 8.58 2.37 1.06
N VAL A 29 8.39 1.72 -0.09
CA VAL A 29 8.44 2.38 -1.41
C VAL A 29 7.40 3.49 -1.51
N TRP A 30 6.18 3.28 -1.01
CA TRP A 30 5.15 4.32 -1.01
C TRP A 30 5.53 5.51 -0.15
N TYR A 31 6.04 5.26 1.06
CA TYR A 31 6.48 6.31 1.98
C TYR A 31 7.65 7.11 1.41
N LEU A 32 8.56 6.44 0.70
CA LEU A 32 9.66 7.08 0.01
C LEU A 32 9.16 8.00 -1.12
N ILE A 33 8.28 7.49 -1.99
CA ILE A 33 7.66 8.28 -3.08
C ILE A 33 6.91 9.48 -2.50
N TYR A 34 6.10 9.26 -1.46
CA TYR A 34 5.39 10.33 -0.75
C TYR A 34 6.34 11.39 -0.24
N SER A 35 7.40 10.99 0.47
CA SER A 35 8.36 11.91 1.08
C SER A 35 9.08 12.74 0.02
N ILE A 36 9.54 12.10 -1.06
CA ILE A 36 10.17 12.79 -2.20
C ILE A 36 9.20 13.81 -2.81
N MET A 37 7.94 13.42 -3.03
CA MET A 37 6.95 14.33 -3.58
C MET A 37 6.65 15.52 -2.67
N VAL A 38 6.46 15.27 -1.37
CA VAL A 38 6.21 16.35 -0.40
C VAL A 38 7.38 17.32 -0.41
N LEU A 39 8.62 16.83 -0.43
CA LEU A 39 9.82 17.67 -0.48
C LEU A 39 9.90 18.51 -1.76
N ILE A 40 9.55 17.93 -2.93
CA ILE A 40 9.51 18.67 -4.20
C ILE A 40 8.47 19.80 -4.14
N PHE A 41 7.26 19.50 -3.66
CA PHE A 41 6.20 20.50 -3.54
C PHE A 41 6.54 21.57 -2.50
N TYR A 42 7.16 21.16 -1.39
CA TYR A 42 7.62 22.07 -0.36
C TYR A 42 8.67 23.03 -0.93
N SER A 43 9.70 22.50 -1.59
CA SER A 43 10.77 23.31 -2.18
C SER A 43 10.24 24.32 -3.21
N LYS A 44 9.24 23.93 -4.01
CA LYS A 44 8.59 24.84 -4.97
C LYS A 44 7.74 25.93 -4.31
N THR A 45 7.18 25.67 -3.14
CA THR A 45 6.21 26.57 -2.49
C THR A 45 6.90 27.50 -1.49
N TYR A 46 7.88 26.99 -0.75
CA TYR A 46 8.50 27.65 0.39
C TYR A 46 10.02 27.86 0.24
N GLY A 47 10.64 27.37 -0.85
CA GLY A 47 12.10 27.41 -1.03
C GLY A 47 12.83 26.25 -0.37
N MET A 48 14.17 26.25 -0.45
CA MET A 48 14.98 25.25 0.25
C MET A 48 14.92 25.49 1.77
N PRO A 49 14.88 24.43 2.60
CA PRO A 49 14.86 24.60 4.04
C PRO A 49 16.19 25.21 4.52
N GLU A 50 16.18 26.47 4.92
CA GLU A 50 17.35 27.26 5.35
C GLU A 50 17.77 27.03 6.82
N VAL A 51 17.69 25.79 7.30
CA VAL A 51 18.16 25.34 8.64
C VAL A 51 17.13 25.42 9.78
N SER A 52 17.41 24.53 10.74
CA SER A 52 16.65 23.96 11.84
C SER A 52 15.98 24.92 12.83
N GLY A 53 14.80 24.54 13.29
CA GLY A 53 14.33 25.00 14.60
C GLY A 53 13.01 24.43 15.09
N ASN A 54 12.02 24.22 14.20
CA ASN A 54 10.72 23.80 14.68
C ASN A 54 10.05 22.77 13.77
N LEU A 55 9.93 21.54 14.28
CA LEU A 55 9.24 20.45 13.59
C LEU A 55 7.77 20.80 13.30
N SER A 56 7.15 21.65 14.13
CA SER A 56 5.76 22.08 13.93
C SER A 56 5.60 22.90 12.65
N TYR A 57 6.54 23.78 12.32
CA TYR A 57 6.49 24.59 11.11
C TYR A 57 6.53 23.73 9.85
N TYR A 58 7.43 22.75 9.81
CA TYR A 58 7.50 21.79 8.71
C TYR A 58 6.24 20.93 8.63
N LYS A 59 5.70 20.51 9.77
CA LYS A 59 4.46 19.73 9.83
C LYS A 59 3.28 20.51 9.22
N ASP A 60 3.08 21.76 9.60
CA ASP A 60 1.95 22.57 9.10
C ASP A 60 2.08 22.87 7.60
N ALA A 61 3.30 23.12 7.13
CA ALA A 61 3.59 23.31 5.72
C ALA A 61 3.35 22.03 4.90
N PHE A 62 3.80 20.87 5.40
CA PHE A 62 3.52 19.58 4.75
C PHE A 62 2.02 19.27 4.76
N ASP A 63 1.33 19.50 5.86
CA ASP A 63 -0.13 19.32 5.97
C ASP A 63 -0.88 20.20 4.97
N THR A 64 -0.40 21.41 4.71
CA THR A 64 -0.98 22.31 3.72
C THR A 64 -0.78 21.76 2.30
N ILE A 65 0.44 21.30 1.98
CA ILE A 65 0.80 20.74 0.67
C ILE A 65 -0.05 19.51 0.35
N ILE A 66 -0.16 18.56 1.29
CA ILE A 66 -0.82 17.27 1.04
C ILE A 66 -2.33 17.42 0.85
N LYS A 67 -2.92 18.49 1.39
CA LYS A 67 -4.34 18.82 1.21
C LYS A 67 -4.63 19.51 -0.11
N THR A 68 -3.61 19.91 -0.88
CA THR A 68 -3.83 20.48 -2.22
C THR A 68 -4.27 19.40 -3.20
N SER A 69 -5.29 19.69 -4.02
CA SER A 69 -5.78 18.75 -5.03
C SER A 69 -4.69 18.34 -6.02
N ARG A 70 -3.76 19.26 -6.34
CA ARG A 70 -2.62 18.99 -7.23
C ARG A 70 -1.72 17.89 -6.67
N PHE A 71 -1.34 17.98 -5.40
CA PHE A 71 -0.52 16.95 -4.76
C PHE A 71 -1.27 15.61 -4.74
N SER A 72 -2.52 15.62 -4.26
CA SER A 72 -3.34 14.40 -4.13
C SER A 72 -3.52 13.69 -5.47
N TYR A 73 -3.85 14.39 -6.56
CA TYR A 73 -4.05 13.77 -7.86
C TYR A 73 -2.76 13.22 -8.46
N ILE A 74 -1.64 13.95 -8.36
CA ILE A 74 -0.36 13.45 -8.88
C ILE A 74 0.09 12.21 -8.10
N TYR A 75 -0.04 12.26 -6.77
CA TYR A 75 0.35 11.15 -5.91
C TYR A 75 -0.53 9.92 -6.13
N LEU A 76 -1.86 10.09 -6.23
CA LEU A 76 -2.79 9.03 -6.59
C LEU A 76 -2.48 8.46 -7.98
N GLY A 77 -2.13 9.31 -8.96
CA GLY A 77 -1.71 8.86 -10.29
C GLY A 77 -0.50 7.93 -10.24
N ILE A 78 0.52 8.29 -9.45
CA ILE A 78 1.72 7.46 -9.26
C ILE A 78 1.38 6.14 -8.57
N ILE A 79 0.53 6.17 -7.54
CA ILE A 79 0.07 4.95 -6.84
C ILE A 79 -0.71 4.05 -7.80
N CYS A 80 -1.63 4.61 -8.60
CA CYS A 80 -2.39 3.86 -9.59
C CYS A 80 -1.47 3.24 -10.64
N ALA A 81 -0.44 3.96 -11.10
CA ALA A 81 0.56 3.39 -12.00
C ALA A 81 1.31 2.22 -11.34
N TRP A 82 1.74 2.39 -10.09
CA TRP A 82 2.51 1.38 -9.36
C TRP A 82 1.70 0.14 -8.97
N GLU A 83 0.47 0.32 -8.52
CA GLU A 83 -0.35 -0.75 -7.94
C GLU A 83 -1.39 -1.32 -8.88
N ILE A 84 -1.85 -0.58 -9.88
CA ILE A 84 -2.83 -1.07 -10.84
C ILE A 84 -2.12 -1.41 -12.15
N VAL A 85 -1.47 -0.41 -12.77
CA VAL A 85 -0.91 -0.58 -14.13
C VAL A 85 0.19 -1.63 -14.14
N ILE A 86 1.20 -1.53 -13.28
CA ILE A 86 2.31 -2.51 -13.24
C ILE A 86 1.79 -3.94 -12.96
N PRO A 87 0.96 -4.20 -11.94
CA PRO A 87 0.44 -5.55 -11.70
C PRO A 87 -0.46 -6.07 -12.81
N LEU A 88 -1.24 -5.23 -13.49
CA LEU A 88 -2.03 -5.66 -14.64
C LEU A 88 -1.13 -6.11 -15.80
N LEU A 89 -0.06 -5.35 -16.09
CA LEU A 89 0.89 -5.69 -17.15
C LEU A 89 1.78 -6.90 -16.81
N THR A 90 1.91 -7.23 -15.53
CA THR A 90 2.80 -8.29 -15.04
C THR A 90 2.04 -9.48 -14.43
N ASN A 91 0.73 -9.60 -14.67
CA ASN A 91 -0.13 -10.66 -14.13
C ASN A 91 -0.04 -10.81 -12.59
N GLY A 92 -0.06 -9.68 -11.89
CA GLY A 92 -0.05 -9.59 -10.42
C GLY A 92 1.34 -9.51 -9.79
N GLN A 93 2.40 -9.39 -10.59
CA GLN A 93 3.78 -9.44 -10.13
C GLN A 93 4.40 -8.05 -9.92
N SER A 94 4.35 -7.53 -8.69
CA SER A 94 5.15 -6.37 -8.32
C SER A 94 6.65 -6.70 -8.30
N ILE A 95 7.50 -5.67 -8.41
CA ILE A 95 8.96 -5.79 -8.33
C ILE A 95 9.37 -6.49 -7.02
N THR A 96 8.75 -6.10 -5.91
CA THR A 96 8.98 -6.70 -4.58
C THR A 96 8.66 -8.20 -4.57
N LYS A 97 7.57 -8.63 -5.20
CA LYS A 97 7.18 -10.05 -5.29
C LYS A 97 8.18 -10.87 -6.11
N LYS A 98 8.75 -10.28 -7.16
CA LYS A 98 9.84 -10.89 -7.93
C LYS A 98 11.10 -11.08 -7.09
N ILE A 99 11.50 -10.07 -6.32
CA ILE A 99 12.66 -10.14 -5.40
C ILE A 99 12.50 -11.28 -4.40
N PHE A 100 11.31 -11.41 -3.82
CA PHE A 100 11.02 -12.44 -2.82
C PHE A 100 10.63 -13.80 -3.41
N LYS A 101 10.64 -13.98 -4.75
CA LYS A 101 10.23 -15.22 -5.43
C LYS A 101 8.86 -15.70 -4.96
N ILE A 102 7.89 -14.79 -4.91
CA ILE A 102 6.50 -15.08 -4.55
C ILE A 102 5.56 -14.77 -5.71
N LYS A 103 4.50 -15.55 -5.86
CA LYS A 103 3.50 -15.39 -6.91
C LYS A 103 2.09 -15.34 -6.37
N VAL A 104 1.29 -14.45 -6.95
CA VAL A 104 -0.15 -14.39 -6.72
C VAL A 104 -0.82 -15.47 -7.58
N ILE A 105 -1.63 -16.31 -6.95
CA ILE A 105 -2.40 -17.38 -7.58
C ILE A 105 -3.87 -17.20 -7.21
N THR A 106 -4.77 -17.58 -8.11
CA THR A 106 -6.21 -17.59 -7.85
C THR A 106 -6.67 -18.83 -7.12
N ARG A 107 -7.61 -18.66 -6.21
CA ARG A 107 -8.37 -19.77 -5.68
C ARG A 107 -9.36 -20.27 -6.75
N ASN A 108 -9.47 -21.59 -6.84
CA ASN A 108 -10.47 -22.31 -7.63
C ASN A 108 -10.44 -22.02 -9.14
N ASN A 109 -9.26 -21.83 -9.75
CA ASN A 109 -9.10 -21.56 -11.19
C ASN A 109 -9.95 -20.41 -11.74
N SER A 110 -10.42 -19.50 -10.88
CA SER A 110 -11.19 -18.33 -11.29
C SER A 110 -10.28 -17.31 -11.99
N LYS A 111 -10.82 -16.46 -12.88
CA LYS A 111 -10.04 -15.36 -13.48
C LYS A 111 -9.51 -14.45 -12.37
N ILE A 112 -8.21 -14.14 -12.41
CA ILE A 112 -7.60 -13.27 -11.40
C ILE A 112 -8.25 -11.89 -11.45
N ARG A 113 -8.95 -11.51 -10.37
CA ARG A 113 -9.55 -10.19 -10.22
C ARG A 113 -8.50 -9.16 -9.81
N LEU A 114 -7.46 -9.01 -10.63
CA LEU A 114 -6.30 -8.17 -10.34
C LEU A 114 -6.70 -6.72 -10.09
N LEU A 115 -7.58 -6.14 -10.91
CA LEU A 115 -8.05 -4.77 -10.72
C LEU A 115 -8.67 -4.56 -9.33
N ILE A 116 -9.58 -5.44 -8.92
CA ILE A 116 -10.23 -5.38 -7.59
C ILE A 116 -9.18 -5.54 -6.50
N ARG A 117 -8.27 -6.51 -6.64
CA ARG A 117 -7.17 -6.73 -5.69
C ARG A 117 -6.34 -5.46 -5.50
N CYS A 118 -5.99 -4.79 -6.59
CA CYS A 118 -5.18 -3.59 -6.61
C CYS A 118 -5.92 -2.40 -6.00
N MET A 119 -7.19 -2.17 -6.36
CA MET A 119 -8.02 -1.11 -5.77
C MET A 119 -8.17 -1.28 -4.25
N VAL A 120 -8.48 -2.49 -3.79
CA VAL A 120 -8.60 -2.78 -2.36
C VAL A 120 -7.26 -2.59 -1.65
N LYS A 121 -6.14 -3.02 -2.27
CA LYS A 121 -4.80 -2.77 -1.71
C LYS A 121 -4.53 -1.27 -1.55
N ILE A 122 -4.90 -0.46 -2.53
CA ILE A 122 -4.72 0.99 -2.45
C ILE A 122 -5.51 1.58 -1.28
N MET A 123 -6.78 1.21 -1.15
CA MET A 123 -7.63 1.68 -0.05
C MET A 123 -7.05 1.26 1.32
N ILE A 124 -6.62 0.01 1.47
CA ILE A 124 -6.04 -0.49 2.72
C ILE A 124 -4.79 0.29 3.12
N LEU A 125 -3.91 0.60 2.16
CA LEU A 125 -2.61 1.19 2.48
C LEU A 125 -2.67 2.69 2.79
N ASN A 126 -3.77 3.39 2.46
CA ASN A 126 -4.09 4.79 2.78
C ASN A 126 -2.89 5.67 3.21
N PRO A 127 -1.96 5.96 2.30
CA PRO A 127 -0.73 6.66 2.62
C PRO A 127 -1.03 8.05 3.15
N TYR A 128 -0.68 8.30 4.41
CA TYR A 128 -0.86 9.58 5.10
C TYR A 128 -2.27 10.18 4.99
N GLY A 129 -3.31 9.36 4.80
CA GLY A 129 -4.67 9.86 4.67
C GLY A 129 -4.98 10.55 3.34
N VAL A 130 -4.10 10.52 2.32
CA VAL A 130 -4.35 11.19 1.03
C VAL A 130 -5.65 10.69 0.37
N ILE A 131 -5.94 9.40 0.49
CA ILE A 131 -7.21 8.83 0.02
C ILE A 131 -8.37 9.39 0.83
N ALA A 132 -8.23 9.48 2.15
CA ALA A 132 -9.25 10.06 3.02
C ALA A 132 -9.52 11.55 2.71
N TYR A 133 -8.49 12.33 2.39
CA TYR A 133 -8.64 13.72 1.94
C TYR A 133 -9.40 13.80 0.63
N THR A 134 -9.04 12.98 -0.35
CA THR A 134 -9.69 12.97 -1.67
C THR A 134 -11.17 12.58 -1.56
N ILE A 135 -11.50 11.57 -0.76
CA ILE A 135 -12.89 11.17 -0.52
C ILE A 135 -13.63 12.23 0.30
N GLY A 136 -13.01 12.77 1.35
CA GLY A 136 -13.65 13.75 2.21
C GLY A 136 -13.90 15.11 1.54
N ASP A 137 -13.12 15.48 0.53
CA ASP A 137 -13.40 16.65 -0.32
C ASP A 137 -14.69 16.43 -1.15
N LEU A 138 -15.01 15.19 -1.52
CA LEU A 138 -16.26 14.84 -2.21
C LEU A 138 -17.49 14.83 -1.27
N PHE A 139 -17.31 14.50 0.01
CA PHE A 139 -18.39 14.26 0.97
C PHE A 139 -18.48 15.29 2.10
N ASN A 140 -17.99 16.51 1.90
CA ASN A 140 -17.88 17.57 2.90
C ASN A 140 -16.79 17.28 3.97
N ARG A 141 -15.94 18.28 4.26
CA ARG A 141 -14.67 18.10 5.00
C ARG A 141 -14.79 17.54 6.43
N LEU A 142 -15.98 17.57 7.03
CA LEU A 142 -16.25 17.05 8.37
C LEU A 142 -16.00 15.53 8.49
N TYR A 143 -16.05 14.79 7.38
CA TYR A 143 -15.92 13.33 7.40
C TYR A 143 -14.49 12.81 7.20
N ILE A 144 -13.51 13.67 6.91
CA ILE A 144 -12.13 13.27 6.61
C ILE A 144 -11.52 12.44 7.75
N ASN A 145 -11.69 12.90 8.99
CA ASN A 145 -11.14 12.22 10.17
C ASN A 145 -11.74 10.82 10.35
N TYR A 146 -13.05 10.67 10.14
CA TYR A 146 -13.73 9.38 10.22
C TYR A 146 -13.26 8.41 9.14
N ILE A 147 -13.12 8.88 7.89
CA ILE A 147 -12.63 8.08 6.77
C ILE A 147 -11.19 7.63 7.04
N SER A 148 -10.32 8.55 7.48
CA SER A 148 -8.91 8.25 7.79
C SER A 148 -8.77 7.21 8.90
N ASN A 149 -9.55 7.34 9.98
CA ASN A 149 -9.56 6.38 11.08
C ASN A 149 -10.03 4.99 10.61
N MET A 150 -11.09 4.93 9.81
CA MET A 150 -11.59 3.66 9.24
C MET A 150 -10.55 2.97 8.37
N LEU A 151 -9.88 3.71 7.48
CA LEU A 151 -8.83 3.13 6.62
C LEU A 151 -7.62 2.66 7.44
N SER A 152 -7.25 3.37 8.50
CA SER A 152 -6.17 2.97 9.42
C SER A 152 -6.49 1.68 10.16
N ILE A 153 -7.74 1.51 10.62
CA ILE A 153 -8.20 0.25 11.24
C ILE A 153 -8.14 -0.89 10.22
N ILE A 154 -8.61 -0.67 9.00
CA ILE A 154 -8.55 -1.65 7.91
C ILE A 154 -7.10 -2.07 7.61
N PHE A 155 -6.15 -1.13 7.63
CA PHE A 155 -4.73 -1.42 7.49
C PHE A 155 -4.19 -2.33 8.59
N ILE A 156 -4.48 -2.01 9.86
CA ILE A 156 -4.05 -2.80 11.02
C ILE A 156 -4.60 -4.22 10.92
N VAL A 157 -5.90 -4.37 10.62
CA VAL A 157 -6.54 -5.68 10.44
C VAL A 157 -5.89 -6.45 9.30
N SER A 158 -5.65 -5.81 8.14
CA SER A 158 -4.99 -6.46 7.01
C SER A 158 -3.56 -6.91 7.36
N SER A 159 -2.83 -6.12 8.14
CA SER A 159 -1.46 -6.46 8.56
C SER A 159 -1.47 -7.66 9.51
N ILE A 160 -2.34 -7.67 10.52
CA ILE A 160 -2.53 -8.81 11.44
C ILE A 160 -2.85 -10.09 10.66
N LEU A 161 -3.74 -10.01 9.67
CA LEU A 161 -4.09 -11.17 8.87
C LEU A 161 -2.90 -11.72 8.06
N VAL A 162 -2.02 -10.85 7.54
CA VAL A 162 -0.80 -11.29 6.85
C VAL A 162 0.18 -11.96 7.82
N PHE A 163 0.40 -11.40 9.01
CA PHE A 163 1.32 -11.96 9.99
C PHE A 163 0.81 -13.27 10.61
N LYS A 164 -0.50 -13.38 10.87
CA LYS A 164 -1.08 -14.54 11.56
C LYS A 164 -1.53 -15.67 10.63
N TYR A 165 -2.03 -15.32 9.45
CA TYR A 165 -2.66 -16.29 8.54
C TYR A 165 -2.04 -16.30 7.14
N GLY A 166 -1.09 -15.41 6.85
CA GLY A 166 -0.48 -15.34 5.53
C GLY A 166 -1.40 -14.87 4.43
N GLU A 167 -2.49 -14.17 4.77
CA GLU A 167 -3.49 -13.68 3.84
C GLU A 167 -3.90 -12.26 4.20
N SER A 168 -3.96 -11.37 3.22
CA SER A 168 -4.44 -10.00 3.41
C SER A 168 -5.93 -9.90 3.12
N LEU A 169 -6.56 -8.80 3.54
CA LEU A 169 -7.93 -8.47 3.15
C LEU A 169 -8.11 -8.44 1.62
N HIS A 170 -7.18 -7.80 0.89
CA HIS A 170 -7.25 -7.72 -0.56
C HIS A 170 -7.15 -9.10 -1.25
N ASP A 171 -6.44 -10.05 -0.66
CA ASP A 171 -6.38 -11.42 -1.18
C ASP A 171 -7.68 -12.19 -0.94
N LYS A 172 -8.28 -12.05 0.25
CA LYS A 172 -9.59 -12.65 0.55
C LYS A 172 -10.67 -12.12 -0.40
N ILE A 173 -10.73 -10.81 -0.59
CA ILE A 173 -11.71 -10.15 -1.46
C ILE A 173 -11.50 -10.53 -2.93
N ALA A 174 -10.24 -10.58 -3.38
CA ALA A 174 -9.90 -10.96 -4.76
C ALA A 174 -9.92 -12.47 -5.00
N LYS A 175 -10.14 -13.29 -3.96
CA LYS A 175 -10.04 -14.75 -4.00
C LYS A 175 -8.66 -15.23 -4.51
N THR A 176 -7.59 -14.58 -4.05
CA THR A 176 -6.20 -14.92 -4.38
C THR A 176 -5.44 -15.45 -3.17
N TYR A 177 -4.34 -16.13 -3.39
CA TYR A 177 -3.35 -16.51 -2.37
C TYR A 177 -1.94 -16.33 -2.93
N ILE A 178 -0.94 -16.39 -2.05
CA ILE A 178 0.47 -16.24 -2.42
C ILE A 178 1.18 -17.57 -2.22
N SER A 179 1.98 -17.97 -3.22
CA SER A 179 2.85 -19.15 -3.17
C SER A 179 4.29 -18.76 -3.48
N LEU A 180 5.25 -19.57 -3.03
CA LEU A 180 6.63 -19.49 -3.51
C LEU A 180 6.70 -19.92 -4.99
N ILE A 181 7.68 -19.36 -5.70
CA ILE A 181 8.12 -19.74 -7.05
C ILE A 181 9.39 -20.57 -6.92
#